data_AF-A0A2E4EBL1-F1
#
_entry.id   AF-A0A2E4EBL1-F1
#
_cell.length_a   1.000
_cell.length_b   1.000
_cell.length_c   1.000
_cell.angle_alpha   90.00
_cell.angle_beta   90.00
_cell.angle_gamma   90.00
#
_symmetry.space_group_name_H-M   'P 1'
#
loop_
_entity.id
_entity.type
_entity.pdbx_description
1 polymer ?
#
loop_
_entity_poly.entity_id
_entity_poly.type
_entity_poly.pdbx_seq_one_letter_code
_entity_poly.pdbx_strand_id
1 'polypeptide(L)'
;MNINASFTIAGWIIATALRGTELTVEVTHKDGTPISETGADIGGANELGYRFTSEQIEAEYRSQGDAEAPTIEGNITIDDWKIDIVVDEDDHLNLYVTSVDGHEIEHDSLTHGTSHSKSCDLVIDRV
;
A
#
# COMPACT_ATOMS: atom_id res chain seq x y z
N MET A 1 8.95 -12.66 6.81
CA MET A 1 7.52 -12.64 7.15
C MET A 1 6.89 -14.00 6.79
N ASN A 2 5.93 -14.52 7.55
CA ASN A 2 5.09 -15.64 7.08
C ASN A 2 3.89 -15.03 6.37
N ILE A 3 3.83 -15.14 5.05
CA ILE A 3 2.85 -14.42 4.22
C ILE A 3 1.50 -15.13 4.30
N ASN A 4 0.45 -14.37 4.63
CA ASN A 4 -0.95 -14.82 4.63
C ASN A 4 -1.58 -14.67 3.24
N ALA A 5 -1.40 -13.52 2.60
CA ALA A 5 -1.85 -13.27 1.23
C ALA A 5 -0.87 -12.38 0.47
N SER A 6 -0.87 -12.52 -0.86
CA SER A 6 -0.15 -11.63 -1.76
C SER A 6 -1.01 -11.30 -2.98
N PHE A 7 -0.95 -10.06 -3.43
CA PHE A 7 -1.68 -9.57 -4.59
C PHE A 7 -0.73 -8.78 -5.49
N THR A 8 -0.94 -8.87 -6.80
CA THR A 8 -0.13 -8.15 -7.80
C THR A 8 -1.04 -7.44 -8.77
N ILE A 9 -0.81 -6.14 -8.96
CA ILE A 9 -1.63 -5.25 -9.80
C ILE A 9 -0.77 -4.15 -10.40
N ALA A 10 -0.87 -3.94 -11.71
CA ALA A 10 -0.06 -2.97 -12.48
C ALA A 10 1.49 -3.08 -12.36
N GLY A 11 2.02 -4.01 -11.56
CA GLY A 11 3.44 -4.11 -11.23
C GLY A 11 3.74 -3.90 -9.76
N TRP A 12 2.77 -3.40 -9.01
CA TRP A 12 2.77 -3.38 -7.56
C TRP A 12 2.53 -4.78 -7.01
N ILE A 13 3.26 -5.10 -5.95
CA ILE A 13 3.15 -6.36 -5.23
C ILE A 13 2.90 -6.01 -3.77
N ILE A 14 1.76 -6.47 -3.26
CA ILE A 14 1.31 -6.25 -1.89
C ILE A 14 1.34 -7.61 -1.22
N ALA A 15 2.22 -7.77 -0.22
CA ALA A 15 2.28 -8.97 0.61
C ALA A 15 1.80 -8.64 2.01
N THR A 16 1.07 -9.56 2.63
CA THR A 16 0.42 -9.32 3.92
C THR A 16 0.74 -10.45 4.90
N ALA A 17 0.83 -10.12 6.18
CA ALA A 17 0.86 -11.09 7.25
C ALA A 17 0.02 -10.64 8.43
N LEU A 18 -0.59 -11.61 9.11
CA LEU A 18 -1.43 -11.39 10.27
C LEU A 18 -0.83 -12.11 11.48
N ARG A 19 -0.68 -11.38 12.59
CA ARG A 19 -0.15 -11.89 13.86
C ARG A 19 -1.03 -11.42 15.02
N GLY A 20 -2.04 -12.22 15.35
CA GLY A 20 -3.04 -11.79 16.32
C GLY A 20 -3.88 -10.65 15.73
N THR A 21 -3.86 -9.49 16.36
CA THR A 21 -4.53 -8.28 15.86
C THR A 21 -3.68 -7.47 14.88
N GLU A 22 -2.37 -7.71 14.81
CA GLU A 22 -1.42 -6.93 14.01
C GLU A 22 -1.44 -7.39 12.53
N LEU A 23 -1.73 -6.45 11.63
CA LEU A 23 -1.58 -6.61 10.19
C LEU A 23 -0.29 -5.95 9.72
N THR A 24 0.61 -6.75 9.15
CA THR A 24 1.78 -6.26 8.42
C THR A 24 1.49 -6.25 6.92
N VAL A 25 1.81 -5.15 6.23
CA VAL A 25 1.71 -5.02 4.77
C VAL A 25 3.07 -4.60 4.20
N GLU A 26 3.66 -5.44 3.36
CA GLU A 26 4.87 -5.13 2.59
C GLU A 26 4.46 -4.76 1.16
N VAL A 27 4.89 -3.57 0.72
CA VAL A 27 4.67 -3.04 -0.63
C VAL A 27 5.99 -3.01 -1.39
N THR A 28 6.00 -3.61 -2.57
CA THR A 28 7.12 -3.55 -3.52
C THR A 28 6.62 -3.27 -4.94
N HIS A 29 7.51 -2.85 -5.83
CA HIS A 29 7.20 -2.68 -7.25
C HIS A 29 8.15 -3.48 -8.13
N LYS A 30 7.64 -3.96 -9.28
CA LYS A 30 8.39 -4.80 -10.25
C LYS A 30 9.63 -4.12 -10.82
N ASP A 31 9.70 -2.79 -10.79
CA ASP A 31 10.87 -2.04 -11.26
C ASP A 31 12.10 -2.21 -10.35
N GLY A 32 11.89 -2.64 -9.10
CA GLY A 32 12.95 -2.86 -8.11
C GLY A 32 13.69 -1.59 -7.69
N THR A 33 13.10 -0.42 -7.89
CA THR A 33 13.57 0.87 -7.38
C THR A 33 13.00 1.16 -5.99
N PRO A 34 13.57 2.14 -5.26
CA PRO A 34 13.09 2.45 -3.93
C PRO A 34 11.61 2.85 -3.89
N ILE A 35 10.91 2.43 -2.83
CA ILE A 35 9.48 2.72 -2.60
C ILE A 35 9.36 3.75 -1.49
N SER A 36 8.48 4.73 -1.68
CA SER A 36 8.14 5.73 -0.67
C SER A 36 6.64 5.80 -0.48
N GLU A 37 6.21 5.84 0.78
CA GLU A 37 4.86 6.27 1.15
C GLU A 37 4.88 7.81 1.22
N THR A 38 3.88 8.45 0.63
CA THR A 38 3.88 9.89 0.33
C THR A 38 3.22 10.74 1.41
N GLY A 39 2.60 10.13 2.42
CA GLY A 39 1.88 10.79 3.50
C GLY A 39 0.61 11.51 3.00
N ALA A 40 0.04 11.05 1.90
CA ALA A 40 -1.17 11.65 1.33
C ALA A 40 -2.36 11.38 2.26
N ASP A 41 -3.10 12.44 2.62
CA ASP A 41 -4.32 12.32 3.42
C ASP A 41 -5.49 11.85 2.54
N ILE A 42 -5.54 10.55 2.31
CA ILE A 42 -6.55 9.90 1.45
C ILE A 42 -7.49 8.96 2.23
N GLY A 43 -7.31 8.84 3.55
CA GLY A 43 -8.13 7.97 4.40
C GLY A 43 -9.50 8.56 4.77
N GLY A 44 -10.28 7.75 5.49
CA GLY A 44 -11.62 8.08 5.95
C GLY A 44 -11.76 7.97 7.48
N ALA A 45 -12.96 8.23 8.00
CA ALA A 45 -13.20 8.23 9.46
C ALA A 45 -12.90 6.88 10.15
N ASN A 46 -13.06 5.76 9.44
CA ASN A 46 -12.80 4.40 9.93
C ASN A 46 -11.87 3.64 8.99
N GLU A 47 -11.01 4.36 8.27
CA GLU A 47 -10.20 3.82 7.19
C GLU A 47 -8.83 4.51 7.16
N LEU A 48 -7.78 3.72 7.15
CA LEU A 48 -6.42 4.23 6.98
C LEU A 48 -6.05 4.18 5.49
N GLY A 49 -5.67 5.33 4.95
CA GLY A 49 -5.26 5.49 3.57
C GLY A 49 -3.75 5.69 3.44
N TYR A 50 -3.13 5.02 2.47
CA TYR A 50 -1.69 5.10 2.19
C TYR A 50 -1.44 5.22 0.70
N ARG A 51 -0.55 6.13 0.29
CA ARG A 51 -0.17 6.30 -1.12
C ARG A 51 1.30 6.05 -1.32
N PHE A 52 1.64 5.14 -2.24
CA PHE A 52 2.99 4.73 -2.56
C PHE A 52 3.39 5.13 -3.97
N THR A 53 4.67 5.45 -4.11
CA THR A 53 5.35 5.67 -5.38
C THR A 53 6.69 4.94 -5.42
N SER A 54 7.21 4.67 -6.61
CA SER A 54 8.58 4.19 -6.82
C SER A 54 9.45 5.33 -7.36
N GLU A 55 10.76 5.26 -7.12
CA GLU A 55 11.69 6.25 -7.68
C GLU A 55 11.61 6.32 -9.21
N GLN A 56 11.34 5.18 -9.87
CA GLN A 56 11.16 5.16 -11.33
C GLN A 56 9.88 5.86 -11.77
N ILE A 57 8.74 5.63 -11.12
CA ILE A 57 7.48 6.33 -11.43
C ILE A 57 7.68 7.84 -11.32
N GLU A 58 8.31 8.30 -10.24
CA GLU A 58 8.61 9.72 -10.06
C GLU A 58 9.59 10.27 -11.11
N ALA A 59 10.55 9.45 -11.57
CA ALA A 59 11.47 9.84 -12.62
C ALA A 59 10.78 9.96 -13.98
N GLU A 60 9.87 9.03 -14.28
CA GLU A 60 9.05 9.03 -15.49
C GLU A 60 8.15 10.26 -15.50
N TYR A 61 7.43 10.54 -14.40
CA TYR A 61 6.63 11.74 -14.20
C TYR A 61 7.42 13.03 -14.49
N ARG A 62 8.61 13.19 -13.90
CA ARG A 62 9.46 14.36 -14.15
C ARG A 62 9.91 14.50 -15.60
N SER A 63 10.01 13.41 -16.33
CA SER A 63 10.53 13.38 -17.70
C SER A 63 9.44 13.52 -18.77
N GLN A 64 8.25 13.00 -18.50
CA GLN A 64 7.18 12.79 -19.49
C GLN A 64 5.85 13.42 -19.09
N GLY A 65 5.69 13.83 -17.82
CA GLY A 65 4.41 14.25 -17.26
C GLY A 65 3.59 13.07 -16.75
N ASP A 66 2.29 13.32 -16.52
CA ASP A 66 1.30 12.35 -16.04
C ASP A 66 1.28 11.08 -16.93
N ALA A 67 1.10 9.91 -16.32
CA ALA A 67 1.11 8.65 -17.07
C ALA A 67 -0.18 8.45 -17.90
N GLU A 68 -1.28 9.10 -17.50
CA GLU A 68 -2.62 8.96 -18.09
C GLU A 68 -3.06 7.48 -18.20
N ALA A 69 -2.63 6.65 -17.26
CA ALA A 69 -2.95 5.23 -17.21
C ALA A 69 -4.41 5.00 -16.79
N PRO A 70 -5.05 3.89 -17.20
CA PRO A 70 -6.36 3.54 -16.66
C PRO A 70 -6.24 3.18 -15.17
N THR A 71 -7.15 3.70 -14.34
CA THR A 71 -7.28 3.26 -12.95
C THR A 71 -7.60 1.77 -12.88
N ILE A 72 -6.87 1.04 -12.04
CA ILE A 72 -7.08 -0.39 -11.84
C ILE A 72 -7.28 -0.67 -10.36
N GLU A 73 -8.29 -1.49 -10.04
CA GLU A 73 -8.69 -1.75 -8.66
C GLU A 73 -8.63 -3.24 -8.33
N GLY A 74 -8.45 -3.52 -7.04
CA GLY A 74 -8.47 -4.87 -6.46
C GLY A 74 -8.73 -4.80 -4.96
N ASN A 75 -8.79 -5.96 -4.31
CA ASN A 75 -8.81 -6.02 -2.85
C ASN A 75 -8.18 -7.30 -2.32
N ILE A 76 -7.78 -7.25 -1.05
CA ILE A 76 -7.37 -8.38 -0.25
C ILE A 76 -8.27 -8.42 0.99
N THR A 77 -8.83 -9.59 1.30
CA THR A 77 -9.50 -9.85 2.58
C THR A 77 -8.74 -10.93 3.35
N ILE A 78 -8.40 -10.67 4.60
CA ILE A 78 -7.70 -11.62 5.48
C ILE A 78 -8.34 -11.52 6.85
N ASP A 79 -9.00 -12.59 7.29
CA ASP A 79 -9.75 -12.57 8.54
C ASP A 79 -10.75 -11.40 8.54
N ASP A 80 -10.74 -10.55 9.57
CA ASP A 80 -11.59 -9.35 9.63
C ASP A 80 -10.93 -8.10 9.04
N TRP A 81 -9.85 -8.23 8.27
CA TRP A 81 -9.22 -7.11 7.58
C TRP A 81 -9.63 -7.06 6.11
N LYS A 82 -9.89 -5.84 5.63
CA LYS A 82 -10.07 -5.56 4.20
C LYS A 82 -9.09 -4.47 3.77
N ILE A 83 -8.39 -4.75 2.67
CA ILE A 83 -7.50 -3.80 2.00
C ILE A 83 -8.05 -3.59 0.60
N ASP A 84 -8.64 -2.42 0.33
CA ASP A 84 -8.95 -1.99 -1.03
C ASP A 84 -7.68 -1.40 -1.67
N ILE A 85 -7.46 -1.77 -2.93
CA ILE A 85 -6.22 -1.49 -3.65
C ILE A 85 -6.58 -0.76 -4.93
N VAL A 86 -6.02 0.43 -5.12
CA VAL A 86 -6.25 1.26 -6.31
C VAL A 86 -4.90 1.68 -6.87
N VAL A 87 -4.64 1.38 -8.13
CA VAL A 87 -3.56 2.00 -8.90
C VAL A 87 -4.20 3.14 -9.69
N ASP A 88 -3.78 4.37 -9.42
CA ASP A 88 -4.35 5.56 -10.05
C ASP A 88 -3.76 5.84 -11.43
N GLU A 89 -4.17 6.94 -12.04
CA GLU A 89 -3.80 7.32 -13.41
C GLU A 89 -2.31 7.72 -13.57
N ASP A 90 -1.62 7.96 -12.45
CA ASP A 90 -0.19 8.27 -12.38
C ASP A 90 0.66 7.05 -11.98
N ASP A 91 0.07 5.84 -12.05
CA ASP A 91 0.66 4.57 -11.61
C ASP A 91 0.99 4.50 -10.10
N HIS A 92 0.52 5.46 -9.29
CA HIS A 92 0.69 5.39 -7.84
C HIS A 92 -0.26 4.36 -7.22
N LEU A 93 0.22 3.67 -6.19
CA LEU A 93 -0.57 2.69 -5.46
C LEU A 93 -1.21 3.36 -4.26
N ASN A 94 -2.53 3.28 -4.16
CA ASN A 94 -3.31 3.69 -3.01
C ASN A 94 -3.86 2.43 -2.31
N LEU A 95 -3.62 2.33 -1.00
CA LEU A 95 -4.17 1.28 -0.14
C LEU A 95 -5.13 1.90 0.86
N TYR A 96 -6.30 1.29 0.99
CA TYR A 96 -7.33 1.67 1.95
C TYR A 96 -7.61 0.50 2.87
N VAL A 97 -7.25 0.63 4.13
CA VAL A 97 -7.33 -0.44 5.11
C VAL A 97 -8.51 -0.19 6.04
N THR A 98 -9.37 -1.20 6.19
CA THR A 98 -10.53 -1.18 7.07
C THR A 98 -10.64 -2.48 7.87
N SER A 99 -11.27 -2.41 9.03
CA SER A 99 -11.76 -3.59 9.75
C SER A 99 -13.19 -3.91 9.27
N VAL A 100 -13.42 -5.17 8.91
CA VAL A 100 -14.71 -5.70 8.43
C VAL A 100 -15.73 -5.78 9.55
N ASP A 101 -15.28 -6.05 10.77
CA ASP A 101 -16.10 -6.16 11.97
C ASP A 101 -16.33 -4.83 12.70
N GLY A 102 -15.74 -3.73 12.19
CA GLY A 102 -15.96 -2.37 12.67
C GLY A 102 -15.15 -1.99 13.92
N HIS A 103 -14.09 -2.73 14.24
CA HIS A 103 -13.09 -2.31 15.22
C HIS A 103 -12.38 -1.05 14.74
N GLU A 104 -11.94 -0.25 15.72
CA GLU A 104 -11.04 0.85 15.44
C GLU A 104 -9.69 0.29 15.00
N ILE A 105 -9.02 1.01 14.10
CA ILE A 105 -7.72 0.63 13.56
C ILE A 105 -6.76 1.80 13.74
N GLU A 106 -5.53 1.47 14.09
CA GLU A 106 -4.47 2.44 14.31
C GLU A 106 -3.24 2.09 13.48
N HIS A 107 -2.61 3.13 12.92
CA HIS A 107 -1.30 3.00 12.33
C HIS A 107 -0.25 2.89 13.45
N ASP A 108 0.45 1.77 13.53
CA ASP A 108 1.53 1.59 14.50
C ASP A 108 2.85 2.09 13.93
N SER A 109 3.26 1.59 12.76
CA SER A 109 4.56 1.96 12.19
C SER A 109 4.66 1.84 10.67
N LEU A 110 5.58 2.63 10.12
CA LEU A 110 6.04 2.58 8.74
C LEU A 110 7.55 2.43 8.73
N THR A 111 8.05 1.38 8.07
CA THR A 111 9.48 1.14 7.92
C THR A 111 9.83 0.89 6.47
N HIS A 112 11.12 1.06 6.15
CA HIS A 112 11.67 0.87 4.81
C HIS A 112 11.13 1.81 3.69
N GLY A 113 10.02 2.52 3.85
CA GLY A 113 9.51 3.51 2.87
C GLY A 113 10.38 4.77 2.68
N THR A 114 11.61 4.60 2.22
CA THR A 114 12.62 5.65 2.08
C THR A 114 13.23 5.58 0.68
N SER A 115 13.95 6.62 0.26
CA SER A 115 14.69 6.67 -1.01
C SER A 115 15.83 5.64 -1.13
N HIS A 116 15.94 4.69 -0.21
CA HIS A 116 17.00 3.69 -0.14
C HIS A 116 16.51 2.24 -0.04
N SER A 117 15.21 1.99 0.20
CA SER A 117 14.69 0.62 0.27
C SER A 117 13.74 0.33 -0.86
N LYS A 118 13.79 -0.91 -1.37
CA LYS A 118 12.95 -1.43 -2.46
C LYS A 118 11.59 -1.94 -1.99
N SER A 119 11.32 -1.80 -0.69
CA SER A 119 10.06 -2.15 -0.06
C SER A 119 9.66 -1.05 0.91
N CYS A 120 8.36 -0.94 1.15
CA CYS A 120 7.81 -0.20 2.27
C CYS A 120 6.94 -1.14 3.10
N ASP A 121 7.19 -1.20 4.40
CA ASP A 121 6.44 -2.05 5.32
C ASP A 121 5.57 -1.19 6.22
N LEU A 122 4.29 -1.51 6.27
CA LEU A 122 3.30 -0.94 7.19
C LEU A 122 2.96 -1.96 8.27
N VAL A 123 2.78 -1.46 9.49
CA VAL A 123 2.19 -2.20 10.60
C VAL A 123 0.96 -1.44 11.07
N ILE A 124 -0.16 -2.15 11.14
CA ILE A 124 -1.47 -1.63 11.48
C ILE A 124 -2.07 -2.56 12.53
N ASP A 125 -2.62 -1.98 13.59
CA ASP A 125 -3.23 -2.71 14.69
C ASP A 125 -4.73 -2.44 14.78
N ARG A 126 -5.47 -3.44 15.27
CA ARG A 126 -6.84 -3.26 15.77
C ARG A 126 -6.79 -2.89 17.26
N VAL A 127 -7.57 -1.89 17.64
CA VAL A 127 -7.71 -1.39 19.03
C VAL A 127 -9.06 -1.73 19.66
#